data_AF-A0A354WP58-F1
#
_entry.id   AF-A0A354WP58-F1
#
_cell.length_a   1.000
_cell.length_b   1.000
_cell.length_c   1.000
_cell.angle_alpha   90.00
_cell.angle_beta   90.00
_cell.angle_gamma   90.00
#
_symmetry.space_group_name_H-M   'P 1'
#
loop_
_entity.id
_entity.type
_entity.pdbx_description
1 polymer ?
#
loop_
_entity_poly.entity_id
_entity_poly.type
_entity_poly.pdbx_seq_one_letter_code
_entity_poly.pdbx_strand_id
1 'polypeptide(L)'
;TYIALDAATKAAQVQVAYARSFYAGAANATTPFAGEVIGILAAQTPGAVRSGMEAALAELERVGFRDAAGVPYLAHTVSSVGTFLAKEAGVRLGSALAYLIAPPLEGMYAMDAALKAADVMLCKLYAPPSETNFGGGLLAGTQSACDAACMAFADAVAEIAASPVER
;
A
#
# COMPACT_ATOMS: atom_id res chain seq x y z
N THR A 1 -4.23 -5.05 -2.32
CA THR A 1 -4.01 -6.42 -1.80
C THR A 1 -3.17 -6.51 -0.54
N TYR A 2 -1.95 -5.97 -0.47
CA TYR A 2 -1.12 -6.09 0.75
C TYR A 2 -1.78 -5.54 2.03
N ILE A 3 -2.48 -4.40 1.93
CA ILE A 3 -3.28 -3.83 3.03
C ILE A 3 -4.38 -4.80 3.47
N ALA A 4 -5.06 -5.45 2.52
CA ALA A 4 -6.11 -6.42 2.82
C ALA A 4 -5.58 -7.70 3.49
N LEU A 5 -4.41 -8.19 3.09
CA LEU A 5 -3.74 -9.32 3.75
C LEU A 5 -3.37 -8.97 5.20
N ASP A 6 -2.94 -7.74 5.45
CA ASP A 6 -2.69 -7.25 6.80
C ASP A 6 -3.97 -7.10 7.62
N ALA A 7 -5.04 -6.59 7.02
CA ALA A 7 -6.36 -6.53 7.64
C ALA A 7 -6.86 -7.92 8.09
N ALA A 8 -6.62 -8.95 7.27
CA ALA A 8 -6.94 -10.33 7.63
C ALA A 8 -6.22 -10.80 8.91
N THR A 9 -4.95 -10.41 9.09
CA THR A 9 -4.17 -10.79 10.29
C THR A 9 -4.67 -10.14 11.58
N LYS A 10 -5.48 -9.07 11.47
CA LYS A 10 -6.16 -8.42 12.60
C LYS A 10 -7.50 -9.07 12.90
N ALA A 11 -8.23 -9.47 11.86
CA ALA A 11 -9.59 -9.98 11.97
C ALA A 11 -9.67 -11.47 12.33
N ALA A 12 -8.63 -12.25 12.01
CA ALA A 12 -8.60 -13.69 12.24
C ALA A 12 -7.21 -14.17 12.66
N GLN A 13 -7.14 -15.37 13.26
CA GLN A 13 -5.89 -16.03 13.61
C GLN A 13 -5.21 -16.61 12.36
N VAL A 14 -4.76 -15.73 11.48
CA VAL A 14 -4.11 -16.04 10.22
C VAL A 14 -2.78 -15.31 10.12
N GLN A 15 -1.87 -15.88 9.33
CA GLN A 15 -0.62 -15.23 8.94
C GLN A 15 -0.50 -15.19 7.42
N VAL A 16 0.16 -14.16 6.90
CA VAL A 16 0.51 -14.08 5.48
C VAL A 16 1.74 -14.96 5.24
N ALA A 17 1.54 -16.11 4.60
CA ALA A 17 2.60 -17.06 4.28
C ALA A 17 3.37 -16.67 3.02
N TYR A 18 2.69 -15.99 2.08
CA TYR A 18 3.28 -15.51 0.84
C TYR A 18 2.49 -14.32 0.32
N ALA A 19 3.19 -13.33 -0.24
CA ALA A 19 2.58 -12.23 -0.97
C ALA A 19 3.57 -11.73 -2.02
N ARG A 20 3.17 -11.68 -3.30
CA ARG A 20 4.05 -11.20 -4.37
C ARG A 20 3.26 -10.63 -5.53
N SER A 21 3.77 -9.54 -6.08
CA SER A 21 3.23 -8.88 -7.27
C SER A 21 3.75 -9.54 -8.55
N PHE A 22 3.03 -9.33 -9.65
CA PHE A 22 3.40 -9.85 -10.97
C PHE A 22 3.97 -8.76 -11.87
N TYR A 23 4.91 -9.15 -12.72
CA TYR A 23 5.59 -8.23 -13.62
C TYR A 23 4.59 -7.57 -14.58
N ALA A 24 4.76 -6.26 -14.75
CA ALA A 24 3.97 -5.39 -15.62
C ALA A 24 2.49 -5.17 -15.24
N GLY A 25 2.05 -5.61 -14.05
CA GLY A 25 0.72 -5.28 -13.51
C GLY A 25 -0.46 -5.90 -14.26
N ALA A 26 -1.69 -5.62 -13.79
CA ALA A 26 -2.88 -6.37 -14.20
C ALA A 26 -3.25 -6.16 -15.69
N ALA A 27 -2.92 -5.00 -16.25
CA ALA A 27 -3.15 -4.70 -17.66
C ALA A 27 -2.35 -5.62 -18.61
N ASN A 28 -1.30 -6.27 -18.11
CA ASN A 28 -0.46 -7.20 -18.86
C ASN A 28 -0.67 -8.67 -18.46
N ALA A 29 -1.71 -8.99 -17.70
CA ALA A 29 -2.02 -10.36 -17.30
C ALA A 29 -2.37 -11.24 -18.51
N THR A 30 -1.66 -12.36 -18.67
CA THR A 30 -1.86 -13.31 -19.79
C THR A 30 -2.96 -14.34 -19.54
N THR A 31 -3.52 -14.39 -18.33
CA THR A 31 -4.61 -15.29 -17.94
C THR A 31 -5.63 -14.56 -17.05
N PRO A 32 -6.92 -14.94 -17.10
CA PRO A 32 -7.99 -14.15 -16.48
C PRO A 32 -7.95 -14.11 -14.94
N PHE A 33 -7.26 -15.05 -14.30
CA PHE A 33 -7.18 -15.14 -12.84
C PHE A 33 -5.82 -14.76 -12.26
N ALA A 34 -4.87 -14.34 -13.10
CA ALA A 34 -3.59 -13.86 -12.62
C ALA A 34 -3.75 -12.52 -11.91
N GLY A 35 -4.41 -11.54 -12.54
CA GLY A 35 -4.36 -10.16 -12.04
C GLY A 35 -2.92 -9.68 -11.91
N GLU A 36 -2.55 -9.10 -10.77
CA GLU A 36 -1.20 -8.55 -10.54
C GLU A 36 -0.55 -8.92 -9.21
N VAL A 37 -1.18 -9.78 -8.43
CA VAL A 37 -0.69 -10.16 -7.09
C VAL A 37 -1.32 -11.46 -6.63
N ILE A 38 -0.51 -12.30 -5.97
CA ILE A 38 -0.98 -13.46 -5.22
C ILE A 38 -0.66 -13.29 -3.74
N GLY A 39 -1.64 -13.58 -2.89
CA GLY A 39 -1.51 -13.64 -1.44
C GLY A 39 -1.97 -14.99 -0.90
N ILE A 40 -1.22 -15.56 0.05
CA ILE A 40 -1.53 -16.83 0.69
C ILE A 40 -1.65 -16.61 2.20
N LEU A 41 -2.82 -16.91 2.75
CA LEU A 41 -3.07 -16.94 4.20
C LEU A 41 -2.94 -18.36 4.72
N ALA A 42 -2.27 -18.51 5.87
CA ALA A 42 -2.13 -19.78 6.59
C ALA A 42 -2.74 -19.67 7.99
N ALA A 43 -3.38 -20.75 8.44
CA ALA A 43 -3.98 -20.86 9.78
C ALA A 43 -4.04 -22.32 10.23
N GLN A 44 -4.35 -22.53 11.52
CA GLN A 44 -4.49 -23.87 12.09
C GLN A 44 -5.82 -24.55 11.71
N THR A 45 -6.83 -23.78 11.28
CA THR A 45 -8.14 -24.33 10.91
C THR A 45 -8.65 -23.70 9.61
N PRO A 46 -9.43 -24.45 8.80
CA PRO A 46 -10.09 -23.90 7.62
C PRO A 46 -11.04 -22.74 7.96
N GLY A 47 -11.67 -22.77 9.14
CA GLY A 47 -12.54 -21.69 9.62
C GLY A 47 -11.80 -20.37 9.78
N ALA A 48 -10.61 -20.39 10.39
CA ALA A 48 -9.78 -19.19 10.53
C ALA A 48 -9.32 -18.64 9.17
N VAL A 49 -8.94 -19.50 8.22
CA VAL A 49 -8.62 -19.07 6.86
C VAL A 49 -9.83 -18.40 6.20
N ARG A 50 -11.03 -18.99 6.30
CA ARG A 50 -12.25 -18.41 5.74
C ARG A 50 -12.52 -17.01 6.29
N SER A 51 -12.48 -16.84 7.61
CA SER A 51 -12.67 -15.52 8.22
C SER A 51 -11.59 -14.52 7.80
N GLY A 52 -10.34 -14.95 7.67
CA GLY A 52 -9.26 -14.10 7.14
C GLY A 52 -9.50 -13.68 5.69
N MET A 53 -9.97 -14.60 4.84
CA MET A 53 -10.31 -14.31 3.45
C MET A 53 -11.50 -13.35 3.33
N GLU A 54 -12.53 -13.50 4.16
CA GLU A 54 -13.68 -12.58 4.21
C GLU A 54 -13.23 -11.16 4.60
N ALA A 55 -12.37 -11.04 5.61
CA ALA A 55 -11.81 -9.75 6.02
C ALA A 55 -10.93 -9.11 4.93
N ALA A 56 -10.10 -9.92 4.23
CA ALA A 56 -9.31 -9.44 3.11
C ALA A 56 -10.20 -8.95 1.96
N LEU A 57 -11.28 -9.68 1.63
CA LEU A 57 -12.21 -9.30 0.57
C LEU A 57 -12.90 -7.97 0.89
N ALA A 58 -13.42 -7.82 2.11
CA ALA A 58 -14.05 -6.57 2.54
C ALA A 58 -13.08 -5.37 2.48
N GLU A 59 -11.81 -5.58 2.80
CA GLU A 59 -10.80 -4.51 2.72
C GLU A 59 -10.42 -4.17 1.26
N LEU A 60 -10.39 -5.16 0.36
CA LEU A 60 -10.17 -4.93 -1.08
C LEU A 60 -11.29 -4.11 -1.73
N GLU A 61 -12.54 -4.25 -1.26
CA GLU A 61 -13.67 -3.45 -1.74
C GLU A 61 -13.62 -1.99 -1.23
N ARG A 62 -12.98 -1.76 -0.08
CA ARG A 62 -12.90 -0.45 0.58
C ARG A 62 -11.68 0.37 0.15
N VAL A 63 -10.56 -0.29 -0.12
CA VAL A 63 -9.25 0.35 -0.34
C VAL A 63 -8.75 0.08 -1.75
N GLY A 64 -8.52 1.16 -2.50
CA GLY A 64 -8.02 1.09 -3.87
C GLY A 64 -7.22 2.32 -4.27
N PHE A 65 -6.61 2.24 -5.45
CA PHE A 65 -5.96 3.37 -6.08
C PHE A 65 -6.98 4.45 -6.46
N ARG A 66 -6.54 5.71 -6.42
CA ARG A 66 -7.23 6.89 -6.91
C ARG A 66 -6.57 7.34 -8.21
N ASP A 67 -7.24 8.23 -8.94
CA ASP A 67 -6.73 8.84 -10.15
C ASP A 67 -6.53 10.35 -9.93
N ALA A 68 -5.38 10.86 -10.39
CA ALA A 68 -5.12 12.29 -10.51
C ALA A 68 -4.79 12.59 -11.98
N ALA A 69 -5.75 13.10 -12.74
CA ALA A 69 -5.59 13.46 -14.16
C ALA A 69 -4.97 12.34 -15.03
N GLY A 70 -5.38 11.08 -14.80
CA GLY A 70 -4.85 9.91 -15.52
C GLY A 70 -3.63 9.25 -14.87
N VAL A 71 -3.12 9.79 -13.75
CA VAL A 71 -2.04 9.20 -12.97
C VAL A 71 -2.62 8.44 -11.78
N PRO A 72 -2.50 7.09 -11.73
CA PRO A 72 -3.00 6.30 -10.62
C PRO A 72 -2.09 6.39 -9.39
N TYR A 73 -2.64 6.58 -8.21
CA TYR A 73 -1.87 6.57 -6.95
C TYR A 73 -2.65 5.95 -5.79
N LEU A 74 -1.92 5.48 -4.78
CA LEU A 74 -2.45 5.03 -3.50
C LEU A 74 -1.85 5.90 -2.40
N ALA A 75 -2.70 6.58 -1.65
CA ALA A 75 -2.34 7.26 -0.43
C ALA A 75 -3.31 6.82 0.67
N HIS A 76 -2.88 5.88 1.51
CA HIS A 76 -3.76 5.26 2.50
C HIS A 76 -3.13 5.18 3.88
N THR A 77 -3.80 5.76 4.88
CA THR A 77 -3.46 5.56 6.28
C THR A 77 -4.02 4.24 6.79
N VAL A 78 -3.13 3.30 7.11
CA VAL A 78 -3.44 2.15 7.95
C VAL A 78 -3.32 2.61 9.40
N SER A 79 -4.46 2.92 10.04
CA SER A 79 -4.51 3.47 11.40
C SER A 79 -3.89 2.56 12.46
N SER A 80 -3.94 1.24 12.23
CA SER A 80 -3.33 0.24 13.09
C SER A 80 -2.97 -0.98 12.25
N VAL A 81 -1.66 -1.25 12.10
CA VAL A 81 -1.16 -2.39 11.31
C VAL A 81 -1.34 -3.72 12.04
N GLY A 82 -1.63 -4.75 11.26
CA GLY A 82 -1.55 -6.14 11.65
C GLY A 82 -0.11 -6.66 11.62
N THR A 83 0.03 -7.98 11.70
CA THR A 83 1.35 -8.63 11.83
C THR A 83 2.16 -8.57 10.54
N PHE A 84 1.50 -8.43 9.39
CA PHE A 84 2.15 -8.47 8.08
C PHE A 84 2.85 -7.14 7.77
N LEU A 85 2.13 -6.01 7.81
CA LEU A 85 2.72 -4.70 7.54
C LEU A 85 3.61 -4.22 8.68
N ALA A 86 3.34 -4.61 9.94
CA ALA A 86 4.27 -4.35 11.04
C ALA A 86 5.65 -4.94 10.75
N LYS A 87 5.70 -6.19 10.27
CA LYS A 87 6.94 -6.86 9.89
C LYS A 87 7.61 -6.20 8.68
N GLU A 88 6.84 -5.90 7.64
CA GLU A 88 7.37 -5.29 6.41
C GLU A 88 7.99 -3.90 6.66
N ALA A 89 7.36 -3.10 7.51
CA ALA A 89 7.84 -1.77 7.89
C ALA A 89 8.84 -1.77 9.06
N GLY A 90 9.05 -2.90 9.73
CA GLY A 90 9.91 -2.96 10.92
C GLY A 90 9.38 -2.13 12.10
N VAL A 91 8.05 -2.03 12.26
CA VAL A 91 7.40 -1.26 13.33
C VAL A 91 6.68 -2.19 14.32
N ARG A 92 6.26 -1.64 15.47
CA ARG A 92 5.47 -2.39 16.43
C ARG A 92 4.08 -2.71 15.88
N LEU A 93 3.57 -3.89 16.21
CA LEU A 93 2.18 -4.26 15.94
C LEU A 93 1.23 -3.15 16.44
N GLY A 94 0.25 -2.79 15.61
CA GLY A 94 -0.74 -1.77 15.90
C GLY A 94 -0.30 -0.32 15.67
N SER A 95 0.93 -0.08 15.22
CA SER A 95 1.38 1.27 14.81
C SER A 95 0.58 1.79 13.61
N ALA A 96 0.51 3.11 13.43
CA ALA A 96 -0.04 3.69 12.21
C ALA A 96 1.02 3.71 11.09
N LEU A 97 0.57 3.50 9.85
CA LEU A 97 1.39 3.65 8.65
C LEU A 97 0.65 4.46 7.58
N ALA A 98 1.35 5.32 6.85
CA ALA A 98 0.94 5.79 5.53
C ALA A 98 1.54 4.86 4.47
N TYR A 99 0.68 4.25 3.68
CA TYR A 99 1.04 3.41 2.53
C TYR A 99 0.89 4.26 1.27
N LEU A 100 2.02 4.62 0.66
CA LEU A 100 2.11 5.60 -0.43
C LEU A 100 2.70 4.94 -1.67
N ILE A 101 1.97 4.93 -2.79
CA ILE A 101 2.40 4.35 -4.07
C ILE A 101 1.94 5.24 -5.23
N ALA A 102 2.82 5.50 -6.19
CA ALA A 102 2.50 6.17 -7.45
C ALA A 102 3.51 5.74 -8.53
N PRO A 103 3.36 6.14 -9.81
CA PRO A 103 4.34 5.80 -10.84
C PRO A 103 5.71 6.42 -10.53
N PRO A 104 6.79 6.02 -11.23
CA PRO A 104 8.15 6.20 -10.74
C PRO A 104 8.55 7.63 -10.34
N LEU A 105 8.23 8.63 -11.17
CA LEU A 105 8.64 10.02 -10.91
C LEU A 105 7.75 10.65 -9.83
N GLU A 106 6.44 10.51 -10.01
CA GLU A 106 5.39 11.01 -9.13
C GLU A 106 5.56 10.44 -7.72
N GLY A 107 5.85 9.15 -7.61
CA GLY A 107 6.10 8.46 -6.35
C GLY A 107 7.32 9.01 -5.63
N MET A 108 8.44 9.23 -6.31
CA MET A 108 9.64 9.75 -5.63
C MET A 108 9.50 11.22 -5.24
N TYR A 109 8.89 12.05 -6.09
CA TYR A 109 8.60 13.45 -5.78
C TYR A 109 7.63 13.58 -4.60
N ALA A 110 6.50 12.86 -4.65
CA ALA A 110 5.48 12.92 -3.62
C ALA A 110 5.92 12.29 -2.29
N MET A 111 6.81 11.30 -2.29
CA MET A 111 7.40 10.75 -1.06
C MET A 111 8.21 11.81 -0.30
N ASP A 112 9.01 12.62 -1.00
CA ASP A 112 9.77 13.71 -0.38
C ASP A 112 8.83 14.79 0.19
N ALA A 113 7.78 15.16 -0.56
CA ALA A 113 6.75 16.07 -0.06
C ALA A 113 6.05 15.54 1.20
N ALA A 114 5.69 14.26 1.22
CA ALA A 114 5.06 13.60 2.37
C ALA A 114 5.96 13.59 3.63
N LEU A 115 7.26 13.31 3.45
CA LEU A 115 8.25 13.33 4.53
C LEU A 115 8.45 14.73 5.12
N LYS A 116 8.34 15.78 4.30
CA LYS A 116 8.48 17.18 4.75
C LYS A 116 7.21 17.73 5.41
N ALA A 117 6.04 17.18 5.07
CA ALA A 117 4.76 17.70 5.53
C ALA A 117 4.37 17.25 6.95
N ALA A 118 4.93 16.15 7.45
CA ALA A 118 4.53 15.56 8.73
C ALA A 118 5.70 14.89 9.46
N ASP A 119 5.57 14.72 10.78
CA ASP A 119 6.52 13.97 11.60
C ASP A 119 6.33 12.46 11.38
N VAL A 120 6.93 11.97 10.30
CA VAL A 120 6.89 10.56 9.89
C VAL A 120 8.28 10.05 9.52
N MET A 121 8.50 8.75 9.73
CA MET A 121 9.75 8.05 9.43
C MET A 121 9.56 7.16 8.20
N LEU A 122 10.49 7.22 7.24
CA LEU A 122 10.55 6.25 6.15
C LEU A 122 10.96 4.88 6.67
N CYS A 123 10.02 3.93 6.68
CA CYS A 123 10.22 2.57 7.17
C CYS A 123 10.60 1.60 6.05
N LYS A 124 10.00 1.77 4.88
CA LYS A 124 10.28 0.95 3.70
C LYS A 124 10.21 1.82 2.46
N LEU A 125 11.29 1.81 1.68
CA LEU A 125 11.29 2.37 0.33
C LEU A 125 11.02 1.25 -0.68
N TYR A 126 10.00 1.45 -1.51
CA TYR A 126 9.77 0.65 -2.72
C TYR A 126 10.39 1.42 -3.89
N ALA A 127 11.68 1.20 -4.11
CA ALA A 127 12.41 1.85 -5.20
C ALA A 127 11.82 1.41 -6.56
N PRO A 128 11.57 2.33 -7.50
CA PRO A 128 11.05 1.97 -8.81
C PRO A 128 12.11 1.28 -9.67
N PRO A 129 11.74 0.32 -10.53
CA PRO A 129 10.39 -0.24 -10.64
C PRO A 129 10.16 -1.36 -9.62
N SER A 130 8.99 -1.34 -8.95
CA SER A 130 8.38 -2.57 -8.44
C SER A 130 8.01 -3.50 -9.60
N GLU A 131 7.60 -4.75 -9.33
CA GLU A 131 7.13 -5.64 -10.40
C GLU A 131 5.98 -5.02 -11.22
N THR A 132 5.16 -4.14 -10.63
CA THR A 132 4.05 -3.47 -11.31
C THR A 132 4.44 -2.15 -12.00
N ASN A 133 5.72 -1.77 -12.03
CA ASN A 133 6.25 -0.50 -12.54
C ASN A 133 5.85 0.75 -11.72
N PHE A 134 5.64 0.59 -10.41
CA PHE A 134 5.38 1.70 -9.49
C PHE A 134 6.59 1.94 -8.57
N GLY A 135 6.53 3.01 -7.77
CA GLY A 135 7.40 3.26 -6.63
C GLY A 135 6.63 3.82 -5.44
N GLY A 136 7.30 4.06 -4.32
CA GLY A 136 6.71 4.68 -3.13
C GLY A 136 7.29 4.13 -1.83
N GLY A 137 6.48 4.00 -0.79
CA GLY A 137 6.96 3.48 0.49
C GLY A 137 5.93 3.38 1.60
N LEU A 138 6.43 2.97 2.76
CA LEU A 138 5.71 2.95 4.04
C LEU A 138 6.33 4.00 4.95
N LEU A 139 5.50 4.92 5.45
CA LEU A 139 5.90 5.92 6.44
C LEU A 139 5.20 5.62 7.78
N ALA A 140 5.92 5.63 8.89
CA ALA A 140 5.36 5.45 10.21
C ALA A 140 5.36 6.74 11.03
N GLY A 141 4.32 6.94 11.84
CA GLY A 141 4.19 8.09 12.73
C GLY A 141 2.95 7.95 13.60
N THR A 142 2.48 9.07 14.15
CA THR A 142 1.12 9.13 14.70
C THR A 142 0.11 8.99 13.57
N GLN A 143 -1.11 8.54 13.87
CA GLN A 143 -2.16 8.43 12.84
C GLN A 143 -2.39 9.77 12.12
N SER A 144 -2.44 10.88 12.85
CA SER A 144 -2.59 12.23 12.27
C SER A 144 -1.40 12.64 11.40
N ALA A 145 -0.18 12.23 11.75
CA ALA A 145 1.00 12.49 10.91
C ALA A 145 0.96 11.64 9.63
N CYS A 146 0.51 10.39 9.71
CA CYS A 146 0.28 9.55 8.53
C CYS A 146 -0.82 10.14 7.63
N ASP A 147 -1.92 10.64 8.19
CA ASP A 147 -2.99 11.30 7.43
C ASP A 147 -2.48 12.54 6.69
N ALA A 148 -1.70 13.40 7.37
CA ALA A 148 -1.07 14.57 6.77
C ALA A 148 -0.08 14.18 5.65
N ALA A 149 0.73 13.14 5.87
CA ALA A 149 1.64 12.61 4.85
C ALA A 149 0.89 12.06 3.63
N CYS A 150 -0.24 11.36 3.83
CA CYS A 150 -1.10 10.89 2.74
C CYS A 150 -1.71 12.04 1.93
N MET A 151 -2.16 13.11 2.59
CA MET A 151 -2.68 14.30 1.90
C MET A 151 -1.60 14.97 1.07
N ALA A 152 -0.43 15.24 1.65
CA ALA A 152 0.69 15.87 0.95
C ALA A 152 1.19 15.02 -0.22
N PHE A 153 1.22 13.69 -0.07
CA PHE A 153 1.55 12.78 -1.17
C PHE A 153 0.54 12.91 -2.31
N ALA A 154 -0.76 12.89 -2.02
CA ALA A 154 -1.81 13.00 -3.03
C ALA A 154 -1.75 14.34 -3.77
N ASP A 155 -1.55 15.45 -3.04
CA ASP A 155 -1.43 16.79 -3.62
C ASP A 155 -0.20 16.89 -4.55
N ALA A 156 0.94 16.35 -4.13
CA ALA A 156 2.17 16.34 -4.93
C ALA A 156 2.05 15.46 -6.19
N VAL A 157 1.36 14.32 -6.12
CA VAL A 157 1.04 13.52 -7.31
C VAL A 157 0.15 14.32 -8.26
N ALA A 158 -0.88 15.01 -7.75
CA ALA A 158 -1.79 15.81 -8.56
C ALA A 158 -1.09 17.01 -9.22
N GLU A 159 -0.14 17.64 -8.53
CA GLU A 159 0.71 18.70 -9.07
C GLU A 159 1.50 18.21 -10.30
N ILE A 160 2.24 17.10 -10.15
CA ILE A 160 3.03 16.53 -11.25
C ILE A 160 2.13 16.05 -12.39
N ALA A 161 0.98 15.47 -12.08
CA ALA A 161 0.02 15.03 -13.10
C ALA A 161 -0.52 16.22 -13.92
N ALA A 162 -0.73 17.38 -13.29
CA ALA A 162 -1.19 18.58 -13.97
C ALA A 162 -0.08 19.29 -14.77
N SER A 163 1.18 19.22 -14.31
CA SER A 163 2.31 19.86 -14.97
C SER A 163 3.58 18.99 -14.88
N PRO A 164 3.73 17.97 -15.75
CA PRO A 164 4.82 17.00 -15.63
C PRO A 164 6.19 17.53 -16.08
N VAL A 165 6.24 18.72 -16.70
CA VAL A 165 7.46 19.34 -17.21
C VAL A 165 7.45 20.82 -16.84
N GLU A 166 8.46 21.24 -16.09
CA GLU A 166 8.73 22.66 -15.82
C GLU A 166 9.18 23.33 -17.13
N ARG A 167 8.51 24.41 -17.55
CA ARG A 167 8.84 25.16 -18.76
C ARG A 167 9.70 26.38 -18.46
#